data_AF-A0A8H6TL75-F1
#
_entry.id   AF-A0A8H6TL75-F1
#
_cell.length_a   1.000
_cell.length_b   1.000
_cell.length_c   1.000
_cell.angle_alpha   90.00
_cell.angle_beta   90.00
_cell.angle_gamma   90.00
#
_symmetry.space_group_name_H-M   'P 1'
#
loop_
_entity.id
_entity.type
_entity.pdbx_description
1 polymer ?
#
loop_
_entity_poly.entity_id
_entity_poly.type
_entity_poly.pdbx_seq_one_letter_code
_entity_poly.pdbx_strand_id
1 'polypeptide(L)'
;MLALSTSGYERAFSSSSQRLQSPTMSFVSPTKRRVPPQPYTPRHRLPSQPPRQPIWFDYAGARPEQGVPMRELRLKGTALPMSGALDPVLGGSGLQKIVFRINVRFPFLSYNYCVLTGGAVLVAGIRTRRVVPQCHHRRTKRRPISRVALAMQIATNYTNWYESSSNDWLLSPRCVEFKHLHLVSLINTFKDFWQADVALDV
;
A
#
# COMPACT_ATOMS: atom_id res chain seq x y z
N MET A 1 -26.02 -44.53 -28.89
CA MET A 1 -25.23 -43.33 -29.26
C MET A 1 -25.75 -42.18 -28.40
N LEU A 2 -25.09 -41.90 -27.27
CA LEU A 2 -25.54 -40.91 -26.28
C LEU A 2 -24.78 -39.60 -26.50
N ALA A 3 -25.48 -38.54 -26.90
CA ALA A 3 -24.92 -37.21 -27.02
C ALA A 3 -25.16 -36.43 -25.72
N LEU A 4 -24.07 -36.07 -25.04
CA LEU A 4 -24.05 -35.22 -23.85
C LEU A 4 -24.25 -33.75 -24.26
N SER A 5 -25.34 -33.15 -23.77
CA SER A 5 -25.62 -31.72 -23.90
C SER A 5 -24.89 -30.94 -22.81
N THR A 6 -23.89 -30.15 -23.18
CA THR A 6 -23.22 -29.19 -22.30
C THR A 6 -23.92 -27.84 -22.40
N SER A 7 -24.81 -27.53 -21.45
CA SER A 7 -25.41 -26.19 -21.35
C SER A 7 -24.39 -25.21 -20.75
N GLY A 8 -23.99 -24.23 -21.56
CA GLY A 8 -23.16 -23.11 -21.16
C GLY A 8 -23.97 -22.12 -20.34
N TYR A 9 -23.72 -22.07 -19.03
CA TYR A 9 -24.15 -20.97 -18.17
C TYR A 9 -23.12 -19.83 -18.24
N GLU A 10 -23.25 -18.98 -19.26
CA GLU A 10 -22.54 -17.70 -19.32
C GLU A 10 -23.27 -16.69 -18.42
N ARG A 11 -22.93 -16.69 -17.13
CA ARG A 11 -23.42 -15.64 -16.22
C ARG A 11 -22.69 -14.34 -16.51
N ALA A 12 -23.41 -13.38 -17.07
CA ALA A 12 -22.98 -11.99 -17.16
C ALA A 12 -22.67 -11.45 -15.75
N PHE A 13 -21.37 -11.37 -15.42
CA PHE A 13 -20.91 -10.80 -14.18
C PHE A 13 -20.90 -9.28 -14.32
N SER A 14 -21.98 -8.63 -13.87
CA SER A 14 -21.97 -7.18 -13.63
C SER A 14 -20.96 -6.89 -12.51
N SER A 15 -19.74 -6.51 -12.87
CA SER A 15 -18.71 -6.10 -11.92
C SER A 15 -19.03 -4.69 -11.45
N SER A 16 -19.93 -4.58 -10.47
CA SER A 16 -20.04 -3.39 -9.63
C SER A 16 -18.76 -3.28 -8.79
N SER A 17 -17.64 -2.94 -9.44
CA SER A 17 -16.44 -2.47 -8.75
C SER A 17 -16.87 -1.19 -8.06
N GLN A 18 -17.29 -1.29 -6.80
CA GLN A 18 -17.36 -0.14 -5.93
C GLN A 18 -15.95 0.44 -5.94
N ARG A 19 -15.78 1.49 -6.75
CA ARG A 19 -14.62 2.37 -6.69
C ARG A 19 -14.61 2.79 -5.24
N LEU A 20 -13.67 2.25 -4.45
CA LEU A 20 -13.33 2.79 -3.15
C LEU A 20 -12.90 4.22 -3.44
N GLN A 21 -13.86 5.15 -3.41
CA GLN A 21 -13.60 6.58 -3.43
C GLN A 21 -12.99 6.84 -2.05
N SER A 22 -11.69 6.59 -1.94
CA SER A 22 -10.90 7.08 -0.82
C SER A 22 -11.23 8.57 -0.71
N PRO A 23 -11.68 9.06 0.46
CA PRO A 23 -12.05 10.47 0.63
C PRO A 23 -10.88 11.31 0.10
N THR A 24 -11.13 12.02 -1.00
CA THR A 24 -10.10 12.75 -1.73
C THR A 24 -9.79 14.02 -0.95
N MET A 25 -9.09 13.87 0.18
CA MET A 25 -8.48 15.03 0.82
C MET A 25 -7.42 15.57 -0.14
N SER A 26 -7.62 16.80 -0.59
CA SER A 26 -6.62 17.53 -1.36
C SER A 26 -5.39 17.73 -0.49
N PHE A 27 -4.22 17.61 -1.11
CA PHE A 27 -2.98 17.95 -0.43
C PHE A 27 -2.89 19.46 -0.24
N VAL A 28 -2.36 19.86 0.92
CA VAL A 28 -2.01 21.28 1.16
C VAL A 28 -0.82 21.68 0.30
N SER A 29 0.13 20.77 0.08
CA SER A 29 1.26 20.99 -0.82
C SER A 29 0.82 20.88 -2.29
N PRO A 30 1.13 21.88 -3.14
CA PRO A 30 0.76 21.87 -4.56
C PRO A 30 1.59 20.88 -5.40
N THR A 31 2.79 20.51 -4.93
CA THR A 31 3.70 19.54 -5.58
C THR A 31 3.34 18.10 -5.23
N LYS A 32 2.60 17.90 -4.13
CA LYS A 32 2.24 16.58 -3.64
C LYS A 32 1.06 15.99 -4.40
N ARG A 33 1.19 14.74 -4.86
CA ARG A 33 0.19 14.01 -5.65
C ARG A 33 0.05 12.57 -5.17
N ARG A 34 -1.19 12.05 -5.13
CA ARG A 34 -1.45 10.65 -4.70
C ARG A 34 -1.02 9.72 -5.82
N VAL A 35 -0.36 8.62 -5.48
CA VAL A 35 -0.17 7.53 -6.43
C VAL A 35 -1.52 6.85 -6.64
N PRO A 36 -2.05 6.76 -7.88
CA PRO A 36 -3.35 6.16 -8.12
C PRO A 36 -3.42 4.74 -7.56
N PRO A 37 -4.41 4.42 -6.70
CA PRO A 37 -4.54 3.09 -6.15
C PRO A 37 -4.94 2.12 -7.26
N GLN A 38 -4.28 0.95 -7.33
CA GLN A 38 -4.74 -0.12 -8.20
C GLN A 38 -5.90 -0.85 -7.52
N PRO A 39 -7.10 -0.96 -8.14
CA PRO A 39 -8.21 -1.70 -7.57
C PRO A 39 -7.81 -3.14 -7.24
N TYR A 40 -8.16 -3.60 -6.04
CA TYR A 40 -7.99 -5.00 -5.67
C TYR A 40 -9.24 -5.80 -5.99
N THR A 41 -9.11 -6.74 -6.91
CA THR A 41 -10.12 -7.77 -7.17
C THR A 41 -9.71 -9.06 -6.46
N PRO A 42 -10.43 -9.49 -5.40
CA PRO A 42 -10.17 -10.77 -4.76
C PRO A 42 -10.51 -11.91 -5.74
N ARG A 43 -9.72 -12.99 -5.72
CA ARG A 43 -9.93 -14.16 -6.59
C ARG A 43 -11.20 -14.95 -6.24
N HIS A 44 -11.66 -14.83 -5.00
CA HIS A 44 -12.84 -15.54 -4.50
C HIS A 44 -13.81 -14.55 -3.84
N ARG A 45 -15.11 -14.77 -4.03
CA ARG A 45 -16.16 -14.06 -3.29
C ARG A 45 -16.14 -14.55 -1.86
N LEU A 46 -15.52 -13.76 -0.97
CA LEU A 46 -15.63 -14.00 0.47
C LEU A 46 -16.76 -13.11 1.02
N PRO A 47 -17.38 -13.49 2.15
CA PRO A 47 -18.36 -12.66 2.82
C PRO A 47 -17.80 -11.25 3.07
N SER A 48 -18.63 -10.25 2.81
CA SER A 48 -18.29 -8.86 3.05
C SER A 48 -18.09 -8.65 4.55
N GLN A 49 -16.90 -8.20 4.92
CA GLN A 49 -16.67 -7.61 6.24
C GLN A 49 -16.96 -6.11 6.17
N PRO A 50 -17.41 -5.49 7.27
CA PRO A 50 -17.52 -4.04 7.33
C PRO A 50 -16.15 -3.41 7.02
N PRO A 51 -16.12 -2.32 6.23
CA PRO A 51 -14.88 -1.64 5.91
C PRO A 51 -14.22 -1.15 7.21
N ARG A 52 -12.93 -1.42 7.36
CA ARG A 52 -12.16 -0.92 8.50
C ARG A 52 -11.71 0.51 8.25
N GLN A 53 -11.67 1.31 9.30
CA GLN A 53 -11.21 2.70 9.19
C GLN A 53 -9.75 2.76 8.71
N PRO A 54 -9.41 3.72 7.84
CA PRO A 54 -8.02 3.95 7.43
C PRO A 54 -7.14 4.32 8.61
N ILE A 55 -5.88 3.88 8.57
CA ILE A 55 -4.85 4.28 9.54
C ILE A 55 -4.04 5.41 8.90
N TRP A 56 -4.20 6.62 9.39
CA TRP A 56 -3.48 7.81 8.90
C TRP A 56 -2.10 7.95 9.52
N PHE A 57 -1.15 8.47 8.76
CA PHE A 57 0.22 8.76 9.19
C PHE A 57 0.52 10.23 8.91
N ASP A 58 0.29 11.08 9.91
CA ASP A 58 0.58 12.52 9.81
C ASP A 58 1.56 12.93 10.90
N TYR A 59 2.26 14.04 10.69
CA TYR A 59 3.10 14.63 11.73
C TYR A 59 2.25 15.10 12.92
N ALA A 60 2.84 15.05 14.11
CA ALA A 60 2.27 15.69 15.29
C ALA A 60 2.51 17.21 15.22
N GLY A 61 1.51 17.99 15.61
CA GLY A 61 1.59 19.46 15.67
C GLY A 61 1.08 20.16 14.41
N ALA A 62 1.32 21.48 14.34
CA ALA A 62 0.76 22.36 13.31
C ALA A 62 1.48 22.30 11.95
N ARG A 63 2.05 21.14 11.57
CA ARG A 63 2.60 20.98 10.22
C ARG A 63 1.45 20.69 9.26
N PRO A 64 1.24 21.49 8.22
CA PRO A 64 0.17 21.27 7.24
C PRO A 64 0.46 20.08 6.30
N GLU A 65 1.59 19.41 6.46
CA GLU A 65 2.00 18.32 5.60
C GLU A 65 1.21 17.04 5.91
N GLN A 66 0.39 16.62 4.95
CA GLN A 66 -0.24 15.31 4.97
C GLN A 66 0.79 14.22 4.60
N GLY A 67 0.79 13.14 5.37
CA GLY A 67 1.70 12.03 5.17
C GLY A 67 3.10 12.25 5.73
N VAL A 68 3.80 11.14 5.93
CA VAL A 68 5.17 11.14 6.46
C VAL A 68 6.16 10.63 5.40
N PRO A 69 7.27 11.36 5.13
CA PRO A 69 8.31 10.91 4.20
C PRO A 69 8.90 9.56 4.64
N MET A 70 8.87 8.58 3.74
CA MET A 70 9.32 7.21 4.03
C MET A 70 10.82 7.16 4.37
N ARG A 71 11.61 8.07 3.79
CA ARG A 71 13.03 8.24 4.14
C ARG A 71 13.21 8.62 5.61
N GLU A 72 12.42 9.56 6.13
CA GLU A 72 12.53 9.95 7.54
C GLU A 72 12.06 8.84 8.48
N LEU A 73 11.01 8.09 8.12
CA LEU A 73 10.57 6.93 8.88
C LEU A 73 11.69 5.90 9.04
N ARG A 74 12.47 5.66 7.98
CA ARG A 74 13.61 4.74 8.02
C ARG A 74 14.75 5.26 8.90
N LEU A 75 15.05 6.57 8.80
CA LEU A 75 16.22 7.17 9.46
C LEU A 75 15.97 7.50 10.94
N LYS A 76 14.83 8.12 11.26
CA LYS A 76 14.51 8.61 12.61
C LYS A 76 13.71 7.61 13.43
N GLY A 77 13.00 6.70 12.77
CA GLY A 77 12.20 5.66 13.43
C GLY A 77 11.19 6.23 14.43
N THR A 78 11.28 5.77 15.67
CA THR A 78 10.39 6.18 16.77
C THR A 78 10.61 7.61 17.26
N ALA A 79 11.73 8.25 16.92
CA ALA A 79 11.99 9.65 17.27
C ALA A 79 11.22 10.65 16.38
N LEU A 80 10.53 10.16 15.36
CA LEU A 80 9.76 11.00 14.47
C LEU A 80 8.46 11.48 15.15
N PRO A 81 8.18 12.80 15.18
CA PRO A 81 6.97 13.33 15.82
C PRO A 81 5.75 13.04 14.95
N MET A 82 5.18 11.83 15.07
CA MET A 82 3.99 11.39 14.36
C MET A 82 2.75 11.49 15.26
N SER A 83 1.64 11.97 14.71
CA SER A 83 0.36 12.00 15.40
C SER A 83 -0.08 10.58 15.77
N GLY A 84 -0.36 10.35 17.06
CA GLY A 84 -0.72 9.03 17.55
C GLY A 84 0.39 7.98 17.37
N ALA A 85 1.67 8.38 17.40
CA ALA A 85 2.82 7.49 17.20
C ALA A 85 2.77 6.21 18.06
N LEU A 86 2.36 6.36 19.32
CA LEU A 86 2.27 5.27 20.29
C LEU A 86 0.91 4.55 20.29
N ASP A 87 -0.04 4.99 19.46
CA ASP A 87 -1.38 4.39 19.42
C ASP A 87 -1.27 2.93 19.01
N PRO A 88 -1.93 2.02 19.75
CA PRO A 88 -2.01 0.63 19.36
C PRO A 88 -2.88 0.52 18.10
N VAL A 89 -2.27 0.21 16.96
CA VAL A 89 -3.02 -0.04 15.73
C VAL A 89 -3.28 -1.54 15.61
N LEU A 90 -4.44 -1.89 15.05
CA LEU A 90 -4.83 -3.28 14.77
C LEU A 90 -5.00 -4.18 16.00
N GLY A 91 -4.89 -3.65 17.22
CA GLY A 91 -5.02 -4.42 18.46
C GLY A 91 -6.36 -5.17 18.59
N GLY A 92 -7.47 -4.55 18.16
CA GLY A 92 -8.81 -5.17 18.18
C GLY A 92 -9.13 -6.03 16.95
N SER A 93 -8.20 -6.16 16.01
CA SER A 93 -8.50 -6.72 14.69
C SER A 93 -8.43 -8.24 14.59
N GLY A 94 -7.86 -8.91 15.60
CA GLY A 94 -7.53 -10.33 15.58
C GLY A 94 -6.48 -10.73 14.53
N LEU A 95 -5.94 -9.77 13.77
CA LEU A 95 -5.01 -10.05 12.69
C LEU A 95 -3.64 -10.44 13.23
N GLN A 96 -3.23 -11.65 12.90
CA GLN A 96 -1.84 -12.10 13.14
C GLN A 96 -0.90 -11.66 12.02
N LYS A 97 -1.46 -11.28 10.88
CA LYS A 97 -0.72 -11.02 9.65
C LYS A 97 -1.48 -10.02 8.80
N ILE A 98 -0.75 -9.04 8.30
CA ILE A 98 -1.26 -8.11 7.29
C ILE A 98 -0.54 -8.37 5.98
N VAL A 99 -1.28 -8.34 4.90
CA VAL A 99 -0.73 -8.29 3.55
C VAL A 99 -0.76 -6.86 3.06
N PHE A 100 0.44 -6.31 2.78
CA PHE A 100 0.57 -5.03 2.12
C PHE A 100 0.73 -5.18 0.62
N ARG A 101 0.06 -4.29 -0.11
CA ARG A 101 0.29 -4.07 -1.54
C ARG A 101 0.95 -2.72 -1.74
N ILE A 102 2.10 -2.77 -2.40
CA ILE A 102 2.86 -1.60 -2.82
C ILE A 102 2.50 -1.36 -4.29
N ASN A 103 1.81 -0.26 -4.55
CA ASN A 103 1.50 0.19 -5.90
C ASN A 103 2.38 1.40 -6.20
N VAL A 104 3.22 1.31 -7.22
CA VAL A 104 3.99 2.45 -7.72
C VAL A 104 3.66 2.55 -9.21
N ARG A 105 2.86 3.55 -9.57
CA ARG A 105 2.51 3.86 -10.97
C ARG A 105 3.07 5.23 -11.31
N PHE A 106 3.98 5.29 -12.27
CA PHE A 106 4.55 6.55 -12.74
C PHE A 106 3.73 7.08 -13.92
N PRO A 107 3.11 8.27 -13.80
CA PRO A 107 2.25 8.81 -14.86
C PRO A 107 3.02 9.27 -16.10
N PHE A 108 4.33 9.51 -16.00
CA PHE A 108 5.15 10.04 -17.11
C PHE A 108 5.65 8.99 -18.11
N LEU A 109 5.30 7.72 -17.92
CA LEU A 109 5.60 6.64 -18.87
C LEU A 109 4.30 6.21 -19.53
N SER A 110 3.86 7.02 -20.50
CA SER A 110 2.65 6.77 -21.30
C SER A 110 2.92 5.75 -22.41
N TYR A 111 3.22 4.49 -22.05
CA TYR A 111 3.18 3.38 -23.01
C TYR A 111 2.35 2.24 -22.45
N ASN A 112 1.11 2.14 -22.93
CA ASN A 112 0.21 1.01 -22.74
C ASN A 112 0.33 0.06 -23.95
N TYR A 113 1.51 -0.50 -24.23
CA TYR A 113 1.64 -1.63 -25.18
C TYR A 113 2.75 -2.57 -24.69
N CYS A 114 2.34 -3.77 -24.28
CA CYS A 114 3.23 -4.93 -24.20
C CYS A 114 3.32 -5.53 -25.61
N VAL A 115 4.43 -5.32 -26.30
CA VAL A 115 4.88 -6.21 -27.38
C VAL A 115 6.30 -6.65 -27.03
N LEU A 116 6.47 -7.97 -27.01
CA LEU A 116 7.74 -8.66 -26.83
C LEU A 116 8.70 -8.27 -27.95
N THR A 117 9.77 -7.54 -27.64
CA THR A 117 11.17 -7.80 -28.04
C THR A 117 12.04 -6.60 -27.63
N GLY A 118 12.99 -6.82 -26.73
CA GLY A 118 14.11 -5.91 -26.46
C GLY A 118 13.77 -4.50 -25.95
N GLY A 119 13.28 -4.37 -24.71
CA GLY A 119 13.14 -3.07 -24.04
C GLY A 119 12.39 -3.19 -22.73
N ALA A 120 12.96 -2.63 -21.65
CA ALA A 120 12.57 -2.88 -20.27
C ALA A 120 11.05 -2.70 -20.00
N VAL A 121 10.45 -3.73 -19.40
CA VAL A 121 9.04 -3.77 -19.01
C VAL A 121 8.90 -3.14 -17.62
N LEU A 122 8.21 -2.00 -17.51
CA LEU A 122 7.79 -1.43 -16.23
C LEU A 122 6.59 -2.22 -15.69
N VAL A 123 6.88 -3.34 -15.05
CA VAL A 123 5.86 -4.13 -14.36
C VAL A 123 5.47 -3.40 -13.07
N ALA A 124 4.20 -3.00 -12.97
CA ALA A 124 3.58 -2.68 -11.68
C ALA A 124 3.68 -3.92 -10.76
N GLY A 125 4.74 -3.99 -9.96
CA GLY A 125 5.03 -5.12 -9.11
C GLY A 125 4.18 -5.10 -7.85
N ILE A 126 3.01 -5.74 -7.87
CA ILE A 126 2.25 -5.99 -6.63
C ILE A 126 2.98 -7.05 -5.82
N ARG A 127 3.85 -6.63 -4.90
CA ARG A 127 4.40 -7.55 -3.89
C ARG A 127 3.54 -7.54 -2.65
N THR A 128 3.05 -8.73 -2.31
CA THR A 128 2.43 -9.04 -1.03
C THR A 128 3.54 -9.23 0.00
N ARG A 129 3.77 -8.25 0.87
CA ARG A 129 4.65 -8.42 2.03
C ARG A 129 3.82 -8.70 3.27
N ARG A 130 4.35 -9.60 4.10
CA ARG A 130 3.76 -9.95 5.40
C ARG A 130 4.37 -9.01 6.43
N VAL A 131 3.52 -8.23 7.10
CA VAL A 131 3.91 -7.60 8.35
C VAL A 131 3.30 -8.41 9.47
N VAL A 132 4.20 -8.94 10.29
CA VAL A 132 3.87 -9.59 11.55
C VAL A 132 3.90 -8.49 12.59
N PRO A 133 2.78 -8.20 13.29
CA PRO A 133 2.83 -7.36 14.47
C PRO A 133 3.87 -7.96 15.40
N GLN A 134 5.04 -7.34 15.52
CA GLN A 134 6.14 -7.90 16.28
C GLN A 134 5.76 -7.90 17.76
N CYS A 135 5.28 -9.06 18.21
CA CYS A 135 5.07 -9.40 19.61
C CYS A 135 5.66 -10.80 19.88
N HIS A 136 6.66 -11.21 19.10
CA HIS A 136 7.22 -12.56 19.20
C HIS A 136 8.48 -12.57 20.07
N HIS A 137 8.34 -12.06 21.30
CA HIS A 137 9.19 -12.54 22.38
C HIS A 137 8.35 -13.56 23.16
N ARG A 138 8.76 -14.84 23.12
CA ARG A 138 8.03 -16.03 23.60
C ARG A 138 7.50 -15.96 25.06
N ARG A 139 7.82 -14.91 25.82
CA ARG A 139 7.47 -14.74 27.23
C ARG A 139 6.66 -13.48 27.57
N THR A 140 6.44 -12.55 26.64
CA THR A 140 5.73 -11.29 26.93
C THR A 140 4.36 -11.28 26.26
N LYS A 141 3.32 -10.93 27.03
CA LYS A 141 1.94 -10.73 26.56
C LYS A 141 1.94 -9.96 25.22
N ARG A 142 1.21 -10.45 24.21
CA ARG A 142 1.14 -9.84 22.86
C ARG A 142 0.73 -8.37 23.00
N ARG A 143 1.67 -7.44 22.77
CA ARG A 143 1.39 -6.00 22.75
C ARG A 143 0.97 -5.59 21.34
N PRO A 144 -0.11 -4.82 21.15
CA PRO A 144 -0.44 -4.29 19.83
C PRO A 144 0.75 -3.54 19.22
N ILE A 145 0.90 -3.59 17.90
CA ILE A 145 1.91 -2.81 17.18
C ILE A 145 1.54 -1.33 17.29
N SER A 146 2.51 -0.46 17.59
CA SER A 146 2.28 0.98 17.58
C SER A 146 2.20 1.51 16.15
N ARG A 147 1.51 2.63 15.95
CA ARG A 147 1.37 3.29 14.64
C ARG A 147 2.72 3.59 14.00
N VAL A 148 3.67 4.14 14.76
CA VAL A 148 5.01 4.45 14.26
C VAL A 148 5.79 3.19 13.89
N ALA A 149 5.69 2.11 14.68
CA ALA A 149 6.34 0.84 14.37
C ALA A 149 5.77 0.23 13.08
N LEU A 150 4.45 0.31 12.88
CA LEU A 150 3.80 -0.11 11.62
C LEU A 150 4.33 0.70 10.43
N ALA A 151 4.38 2.03 10.55
CA ALA A 151 4.88 2.92 9.51
C ALA A 151 6.35 2.63 9.15
N MET A 152 7.21 2.42 10.16
CA MET A 152 8.62 2.04 9.97
C MET A 152 8.76 0.71 9.21
N GLN A 153 7.95 -0.28 9.55
CA GLN A 153 7.95 -1.57 8.85
C GLN A 153 7.49 -1.43 7.39
N ILE A 154 6.49 -0.58 7.12
CA ILE A 154 6.07 -0.27 5.76
C ILE A 154 7.23 0.39 5.00
N ALA A 155 7.81 1.46 5.55
CA ALA A 155 8.93 2.19 4.93
C ALA A 155 10.12 1.25 4.64
N THR A 156 10.51 0.41 5.60
CA THR A 156 11.60 -0.57 5.43
C THR A 156 11.31 -1.56 4.32
N ASN A 157 10.07 -2.07 4.23
CA ASN A 157 9.67 -2.96 3.14
C ASN A 157 9.71 -2.27 1.78
N TYR A 158 9.30 -1.00 1.71
CA TYR A 158 9.41 -0.19 0.50
C TYR A 158 10.87 0.01 0.09
N THR A 159 11.75 0.33 1.04
CA THR A 159 13.15 0.56 0.73
C THR A 159 13.85 -0.71 0.27
N ASN A 160 13.64 -1.83 0.96
CA ASN A 160 14.20 -3.12 0.56
C ASN A 160 13.69 -3.53 -0.83
N TRP A 161 12.42 -3.23 -1.14
CA TRP A 161 11.88 -3.46 -2.48
C TRP A 161 12.58 -2.59 -3.52
N TYR A 162 12.72 -1.29 -3.25
CA TYR A 162 13.45 -0.33 -4.06
C TYR A 162 14.87 -0.89 -4.28
N GLU A 163 15.74 -0.91 -3.27
CA GLU A 163 17.12 -1.41 -3.34
C GLU A 163 17.27 -2.77 -4.06
N SER A 164 16.38 -3.75 -3.82
CA SER A 164 16.51 -5.10 -4.39
C SER A 164 16.35 -5.20 -5.91
N SER A 165 15.78 -4.19 -6.56
CA SER A 165 15.47 -4.32 -7.99
C SER A 165 16.50 -3.56 -8.89
N SER A 166 17.56 -3.01 -8.29
CA SER A 166 18.31 -1.79 -8.68
C SER A 166 19.01 -1.77 -10.02
N ASN A 167 18.96 -2.85 -10.79
CA ASN A 167 19.59 -2.86 -12.11
C ASN A 167 18.62 -2.44 -13.22
N ASP A 168 17.29 -2.58 -13.03
CA ASP A 168 16.30 -2.31 -14.08
C ASP A 168 15.30 -1.17 -13.77
N TRP A 169 15.23 -0.69 -12.52
CA TRP A 169 14.37 0.45 -12.15
C TRP A 169 15.15 1.71 -11.83
N LEU A 170 16.31 1.94 -12.43
CA LEU A 170 16.80 3.31 -12.57
C LEU A 170 15.79 4.10 -13.41
N LEU A 171 14.68 4.47 -12.76
CA LEU A 171 13.90 5.66 -12.98
C LEU A 171 14.99 6.72 -13.17
N SER A 172 15.14 7.17 -14.40
CA SER A 172 16.22 8.02 -14.90
C SER A 172 16.80 8.95 -13.82
N PRO A 173 18.10 9.32 -13.85
CA PRO A 173 18.73 10.21 -12.86
C PRO A 173 18.03 11.57 -12.57
N ARG A 174 16.90 11.86 -13.22
CA ARG A 174 15.95 12.96 -12.95
C ARG A 174 14.58 12.52 -12.38
N CYS A 175 14.41 11.26 -11.96
CA CYS A 175 13.12 10.69 -11.61
C CYS A 175 12.95 10.43 -10.10
N VAL A 176 11.74 9.98 -9.73
CA VAL A 176 11.29 9.79 -8.36
C VAL A 176 12.26 8.93 -7.53
N GLU A 177 12.91 9.58 -6.56
CA GLU A 177 13.71 8.95 -5.51
C GLU A 177 12.84 8.52 -4.31
N PHE A 178 13.39 7.64 -3.47
CA PHE A 178 12.76 7.25 -2.20
C PHE A 178 12.48 8.44 -1.27
N LYS A 179 13.23 9.54 -1.39
CA LYS A 179 13.01 10.78 -0.62
C LYS A 179 11.72 11.51 -1.00
N HIS A 180 11.19 11.28 -2.20
CA HIS A 180 9.95 11.90 -2.70
C HIS A 180 8.69 11.12 -2.28
N LEU A 181 8.84 9.94 -1.65
CA LEU A 181 7.72 9.10 -1.24
C LEU A 181 7.25 9.44 0.17
N HIS A 182 5.96 9.75 0.29
CA HIS A 182 5.27 9.98 1.56
C HIS A 182 4.25 8.88 1.82
N LEU A 183 4.31 8.27 2.99
CA LEU A 183 3.28 7.35 3.48
C LEU A 183 2.14 8.19 4.08
N VAL A 184 0.96 8.15 3.47
CA VAL A 184 -0.20 8.97 3.88
C VAL A 184 -1.13 8.19 4.77
N SER A 185 -1.58 7.03 4.29
CA SER A 185 -2.50 6.20 5.05
C SER A 185 -2.36 4.72 4.71
N LEU A 186 -3.04 3.90 5.49
CA LEU A 186 -3.20 2.48 5.22
C LEU A 186 -4.70 2.16 5.17
N ILE A 187 -5.15 1.73 3.99
CA ILE A 187 -6.57 1.53 3.69
C ILE A 187 -6.85 0.03 3.66
N ASN A 188 -7.89 -0.41 4.38
CA ASN A 188 -8.35 -1.79 4.30
C ASN A 188 -9.12 -1.97 3.00
N THR A 189 -8.57 -2.75 2.08
CA THR A 189 -9.22 -3.02 0.79
C THR A 189 -10.16 -4.20 0.89
N PHE A 190 -9.77 -5.23 1.65
CA PHE A 190 -10.54 -6.45 1.78
C PHE A 190 -10.02 -7.34 2.92
N LYS A 191 -10.87 -7.68 3.90
CA LYS A 191 -10.52 -8.59 5.01
C LYS A 191 -9.17 -8.22 5.68
N ASP A 192 -8.13 -9.03 5.46
CA ASP A 192 -6.79 -8.86 6.05
C ASP A 192 -5.80 -8.18 5.09
N PHE A 193 -6.28 -7.74 3.92
CA PHE A 193 -5.53 -7.03 2.91
C PHE A 193 -5.63 -5.53 3.16
N TRP A 194 -4.46 -4.92 3.26
CA TRP A 194 -4.31 -3.49 3.44
C TRP A 194 -3.44 -2.94 2.32
N GLN A 195 -3.77 -1.74 1.88
CA GLN A 195 -3.05 -1.05 0.84
C GLN A 195 -2.45 0.22 1.42
N ALA A 196 -1.15 0.39 1.21
CA ALA A 196 -0.47 1.63 1.52
C ALA A 196 -0.90 2.68 0.49
N ASP A 197 -1.39 3.79 1.01
CA ASP A 197 -1.72 4.99 0.26
C ASP A 197 -0.53 5.93 0.36
N VAL A 198 0.08 6.18 -0.79
CA VAL A 198 1.38 6.84 -0.92
C VAL A 198 1.21 8.07 -1.78
N ALA A 199 1.87 9.14 -1.38
CA ALA A 199 2.00 10.35 -2.17
C ALA A 199 3.43 10.53 -2.68
N LEU A 200 3.53 11.21 -3.81
CA LEU A 200 4.75 11.71 -4.39
C LEU A 200 4.81 13.20 -4.16
N ASP A 201 5.96 13.71 -3.73
CA ASP A 201 6.23 15.14 -3.63
C ASP A 201 7.46 15.46 -4.49
N VAL A 202 7.24 16.12 -5.64
CA VAL A 202 8.24 16.39 -6.69
C VAL A 202 8.13 17.79 -7.24
#